data_AF-A0A2E9UNS9-F1
#
_entry.id   AF-A0A2E9UNS9-F1
#
_cell.length_a   1.000
_cell.length_b   1.000
_cell.length_c   1.000
_cell.angle_alpha   90.00
_cell.angle_beta   90.00
_cell.angle_gamma   90.00
#
_symmetry.space_group_name_H-M   'P 1'
#
loop_
_entity.id
_entity.type
_entity.pdbx_description
1 polymer ?
#
loop_
_entity_poly.entity_id
_entity_poly.type
_entity_poly.pdbx_seq_one_letter_code
_entity_poly.pdbx_strand_id
1 'polypeptide(L)'
;MEAITLAGTSVADRTNAVGVTTDAAVTNDINDAANYTAAATALTMTSTTGIVAGEYIKIGTEIIKITTVTNGTVLGAVVRGVHGTTPAAILDDAVVQEVTVGSAINDATDITAADTSITVDSSTTFAADEYAKIGTEIVKITAAAANVLTVVRAQFGTTAAAALDDAEVIEVTVTGTLTAADTTLAVADGSVFAANDYVEIGTEVLKISDVTANVLTVSRGEFRTTDASHAVDATITKQITKSGSTAVSVTVAAAVAATPVPTDPSPVPSIVPDGLTADDVAVILPSSGGSFTEVGGTASITVPSSAVTSGTAAAVNIVSVSSSDVPAPPAPAAEGVSGTFNFGSSIIKIQWYDDTGSELATFDLNRPAEICVPFNTDDIAGAAGGPDGMSVWRYNGTEWIELNSTVNISAGTVCANTLSFSVFALGLSVADAEDVVVLPSTGGYAPSTWTMVLAMLAGIALVATGAFTARRARRVRETS
;
A
#
# COMPACT_ATOMS: atom_id res chain seq x y z
N MET A 1 82.02 15.98 -4.65
CA MET A 1 81.57 16.20 -3.27
C MET A 1 81.29 17.69 -3.13
N GLU A 2 80.07 18.08 -3.47
CA GLU A 2 79.45 19.36 -3.14
C GLU A 2 77.94 19.16 -3.26
N ALA A 3 77.21 19.66 -2.27
CA ALA A 3 75.85 19.28 -1.91
C ALA A 3 74.79 19.96 -2.80
N ILE A 4 73.75 19.21 -3.18
CA ILE A 4 72.48 19.77 -3.64
C ILE A 4 71.63 20.05 -2.41
N THR A 5 71.48 21.33 -2.09
CA THR A 5 70.56 21.85 -1.08
C THR A 5 69.12 21.80 -1.58
N LEU A 6 68.28 21.15 -0.78
CA LEU A 6 66.82 21.17 -0.82
C LEU A 6 66.31 22.62 -0.70
N ALA A 7 65.53 23.08 -1.69
CA ALA A 7 64.62 24.21 -1.57
C ALA A 7 63.28 23.77 -2.19
N GLY A 8 62.21 23.87 -1.39
CA GLY A 8 60.98 23.11 -1.55
C GLY A 8 60.00 23.59 -2.61
N THR A 9 59.10 22.68 -2.98
CA THR A 9 57.87 22.95 -3.72
C THR A 9 56.78 23.37 -2.72
N SER A 10 56.16 24.52 -2.96
CA SER A 10 55.18 25.14 -2.07
C SER A 10 53.76 24.60 -2.28
N VAL A 11 52.90 24.90 -1.30
CA VAL A 11 51.54 24.37 -1.05
C VAL A 11 50.47 24.83 -2.09
N ALA A 12 50.85 25.31 -3.27
CA ALA A 12 49.92 25.91 -4.22
C ALA A 12 49.41 25.00 -5.36
N ASP A 13 49.94 23.78 -5.54
CA ASP A 13 49.65 22.96 -6.74
C ASP A 13 48.73 21.74 -6.51
N ARG A 14 47.97 21.70 -5.42
CA ARG A 14 47.09 20.57 -5.10
C ARG A 14 45.63 20.98 -5.13
N THR A 15 45.04 20.99 -6.33
CA THR A 15 43.62 21.32 -6.54
C THR A 15 42.87 20.10 -7.08
N ASN A 16 42.01 19.53 -6.23
CA ASN A 16 40.75 18.83 -6.49
C ASN A 16 40.72 17.60 -7.40
N ALA A 17 39.89 16.62 -7.02
CA ALA A 17 39.63 15.33 -7.68
C ALA A 17 39.05 15.37 -9.13
N VAL A 18 39.25 16.47 -9.87
CA VAL A 18 39.08 16.59 -11.33
C VAL A 18 40.32 17.28 -11.94
N GLY A 19 41.50 16.95 -11.44
CA GLY A 19 42.77 17.53 -11.86
C GLY A 19 43.95 16.66 -11.44
N VAL A 20 44.16 15.53 -12.14
CA VAL A 20 45.43 14.79 -12.04
C VAL A 20 46.51 15.68 -12.66
N THR A 21 47.26 16.42 -11.86
CA THR A 21 48.49 17.06 -12.33
C THR A 21 49.55 15.98 -12.46
N THR A 22 50.05 15.86 -13.70
CA THR A 22 51.05 14.91 -14.18
C THR A 22 52.43 15.21 -13.62
N ASP A 23 52.64 15.03 -12.31
CA ASP A 23 53.99 15.10 -11.75
C ASP A 23 54.32 13.89 -10.86
N ALA A 24 54.19 12.73 -11.48
CA ALA A 24 54.94 11.50 -11.22
C ALA A 24 54.82 10.57 -12.44
N ALA A 25 55.20 11.05 -13.64
CA ALA A 25 55.20 10.22 -14.83
C ALA A 25 56.41 9.25 -14.83
N VAL A 26 56.35 8.22 -13.99
CA VAL A 26 56.96 6.94 -14.35
C VAL A 26 55.94 6.24 -15.25
N THR A 27 55.92 6.59 -16.54
CA THR A 27 55.05 5.95 -17.52
C THR A 27 55.55 4.53 -17.75
N ASN A 28 55.12 3.61 -16.90
CA ASN A 28 55.23 2.18 -17.19
C ASN A 28 53.98 1.82 -17.99
N ASP A 29 54.14 1.36 -19.23
CA ASP A 29 53.01 0.91 -20.03
C ASP A 29 52.71 -0.56 -19.71
N ILE A 30 51.42 -0.93 -19.72
CA ILE A 30 50.98 -2.33 -19.70
C ILE A 30 51.56 -3.05 -20.92
N ASN A 31 52.13 -4.24 -20.71
CA ASN A 31 52.81 -4.99 -21.77
C ASN A 31 52.42 -6.46 -21.66
N ASP A 32 51.22 -6.79 -22.14
CA ASP A 32 50.69 -8.16 -22.06
C ASP A 32 50.43 -8.78 -23.44
N ALA A 33 50.55 -8.01 -24.54
CA ALA A 33 50.22 -8.42 -25.92
C ALA A 33 48.78 -8.95 -26.13
N ALA A 34 48.05 -9.25 -25.05
CA ALA A 34 46.64 -9.54 -24.94
C ALA A 34 46.02 -8.55 -23.93
N ASN A 35 44.79 -8.12 -24.18
CA ASN A 35 44.12 -7.19 -23.26
C ASN A 35 43.74 -7.91 -21.95
N TYR A 36 43.89 -7.24 -20.80
CA TYR A 36 43.39 -7.77 -19.53
C TYR A 36 41.88 -7.58 -19.41
N THR A 37 41.20 -8.64 -18.97
CA THR A 37 39.78 -8.57 -18.64
C THR A 37 39.54 -7.91 -17.29
N ALA A 38 38.30 -7.50 -17.03
CA ALA A 38 37.86 -6.96 -15.74
C ALA A 38 38.05 -7.94 -14.55
N ALA A 39 38.42 -9.20 -14.78
CA ALA A 39 38.69 -10.19 -13.74
C ALA A 39 40.19 -10.48 -13.50
N ALA A 40 41.10 -9.79 -14.20
CA ALA A 40 42.54 -10.01 -14.02
C ALA A 40 42.99 -9.73 -12.59
N THR A 41 43.82 -10.62 -12.02
CA THR A 41 44.36 -10.53 -10.65
C THR A 41 45.86 -10.25 -10.61
N ALA A 42 46.51 -10.21 -11.77
CA ALA A 42 47.90 -9.86 -11.98
C ALA A 42 48.02 -8.99 -13.24
N LEU A 43 49.05 -8.14 -13.31
CA LEU A 43 49.33 -7.27 -14.45
C LEU A 43 50.80 -7.34 -14.83
N THR A 44 51.07 -7.50 -16.12
CA THR A 44 52.42 -7.39 -16.71
C THR A 44 52.59 -6.00 -17.29
N MET A 45 53.74 -5.41 -17.01
CA MET A 45 54.10 -4.05 -17.40
C MET A 45 55.55 -3.97 -17.81
N THR A 46 55.89 -2.94 -18.57
CA THR A 46 57.24 -2.73 -19.09
C THR A 46 58.29 -2.63 -17.99
N SER A 47 57.93 -2.10 -16.83
CA SER A 47 58.75 -2.04 -15.62
C SER A 47 57.84 -1.90 -14.41
N THR A 48 58.22 -2.45 -13.26
CA THR A 48 57.61 -2.18 -11.94
C THR A 48 58.52 -1.30 -11.09
N THR A 49 59.61 -0.76 -11.66
CA THR A 49 60.55 0.09 -10.93
C THR A 49 59.83 1.30 -10.36
N GLY A 50 59.95 1.52 -9.06
CA GLY A 50 59.26 2.61 -8.35
C GLY A 50 57.90 2.21 -7.78
N ILE A 51 57.31 1.09 -8.22
CA ILE A 51 56.04 0.58 -7.69
C ILE A 51 56.35 -0.44 -6.60
N VAL A 52 55.75 -0.27 -5.41
CA VAL A 52 55.86 -1.22 -4.30
C VAL A 52 54.49 -1.76 -3.86
N ALA A 53 54.50 -2.83 -3.07
CA ALA A 53 53.29 -3.35 -2.45
C ALA A 53 52.69 -2.33 -1.48
N GLY A 54 51.37 -2.15 -1.53
CA GLY A 54 50.62 -1.18 -0.73
C GLY A 54 50.23 0.08 -1.52
N GLU A 55 50.96 0.42 -2.58
CA GLU A 55 50.67 1.58 -3.41
C GLU A 55 49.46 1.39 -4.33
N TYR A 56 49.05 2.49 -4.94
CA TYR A 56 47.95 2.53 -5.89
C TYR A 56 48.43 3.05 -7.23
N ILE A 57 47.90 2.45 -8.27
CA ILE A 57 48.09 2.90 -9.64
C ILE A 57 46.75 3.20 -10.28
N LYS A 58 46.74 4.07 -11.28
CA LYS A 58 45.61 4.38 -12.12
C LYS A 58 45.89 3.99 -13.56
N ILE A 59 44.93 3.30 -14.16
CA ILE A 59 44.94 2.91 -15.56
C ILE A 59 43.59 3.32 -16.16
N GLY A 60 43.61 4.26 -17.12
CA GLY A 60 42.39 4.89 -17.60
C GLY A 60 41.61 5.58 -16.48
N THR A 61 40.39 5.11 -16.20
CA THR A 61 39.53 5.60 -15.10
C THR A 61 39.55 4.71 -13.85
N GLU A 62 40.30 3.62 -13.87
CA GLU A 62 40.33 2.64 -12.79
C GLU A 62 41.51 2.88 -11.87
N ILE A 63 41.29 2.77 -10.55
CA ILE A 63 42.35 2.73 -9.54
C ILE A 63 42.52 1.26 -9.07
N ILE A 64 43.77 0.84 -8.95
CA ILE A 64 44.18 -0.53 -8.65
C ILE A 64 45.16 -0.49 -7.47
N LYS A 65 44.90 -1.29 -6.42
CA LYS A 65 45.82 -1.46 -5.27
C LYS A 65 46.82 -2.58 -5.56
N ILE A 66 48.09 -2.29 -5.35
CA ILE A 66 49.17 -3.26 -5.52
C ILE A 66 49.28 -4.09 -4.24
N THR A 67 49.03 -5.39 -4.33
CA THR A 67 49.19 -6.30 -3.18
C THR A 67 50.59 -6.92 -3.19
N THR A 68 51.11 -7.31 -4.35
CA THR A 68 52.47 -7.83 -4.47
C THR A 68 53.13 -7.42 -5.79
N VAL A 69 54.44 -7.18 -5.73
CA VAL A 69 55.31 -7.00 -6.90
C VAL A 69 56.15 -8.28 -7.01
N THR A 70 55.92 -9.08 -8.05
CA THR A 70 56.55 -10.40 -8.18
C THR A 70 57.98 -10.31 -8.69
N ASN A 71 58.20 -9.43 -9.66
CA ASN A 71 59.50 -9.14 -10.25
C ASN A 71 59.45 -7.78 -10.95
N GLY A 72 60.53 -7.38 -11.63
CA GLY A 72 60.67 -6.08 -12.28
C GLY A 72 59.68 -5.76 -13.41
N THR A 73 58.80 -6.68 -13.81
CA THR A 73 57.80 -6.47 -14.87
C THR A 73 56.40 -6.99 -14.52
N VAL A 74 56.20 -7.58 -13.34
CA VAL A 74 54.93 -8.23 -12.98
C VAL A 74 54.44 -7.79 -11.60
N LEU A 75 53.22 -7.23 -11.58
CA LEU A 75 52.40 -7.03 -10.39
C LEU A 75 51.60 -8.32 -10.16
N GLY A 76 52.02 -9.13 -9.19
CA GLY A 76 51.54 -10.50 -9.02
C GLY A 76 50.13 -10.63 -8.48
N ALA A 77 49.80 -9.80 -7.49
CA ALA A 77 48.47 -9.71 -6.92
C ALA A 77 48.06 -8.24 -6.88
N VAL A 78 46.91 -7.94 -7.48
CA VAL A 78 46.31 -6.61 -7.47
C VAL A 78 44.84 -6.70 -7.04
N VAL A 79 44.36 -5.65 -6.37
CA VAL A 79 42.93 -5.45 -6.11
C VAL A 79 42.45 -4.34 -7.02
N ARG A 80 41.48 -4.68 -7.87
CA ARG A 80 40.99 -3.82 -8.95
C ARG A 80 39.70 -3.11 -8.58
N GLY A 81 39.42 -1.98 -9.23
CA GLY A 81 38.23 -1.18 -8.94
C GLY A 81 38.15 -0.68 -7.50
N VAL A 82 39.27 -0.24 -6.95
CA VAL A 82 39.29 0.32 -5.58
C VAL A 82 38.88 1.80 -5.60
N HIS A 83 38.58 2.36 -4.43
CA HIS A 83 38.19 3.77 -4.24
C HIS A 83 37.00 4.22 -5.11
N GLY A 84 35.99 3.35 -5.25
CA GLY A 84 34.77 3.66 -5.99
C GLY A 84 34.90 3.59 -7.51
N THR A 85 36.08 3.21 -8.03
CA THR A 85 36.24 2.91 -9.46
C THR A 85 35.74 1.51 -9.79
N THR A 86 35.42 1.23 -11.06
CA THR A 86 34.96 -0.10 -11.50
C THR A 86 36.06 -0.79 -12.29
N PRO A 87 36.31 -2.10 -12.10
CA PRO A 87 37.25 -2.85 -12.92
C PRO A 87 36.87 -2.79 -14.41
N ALA A 88 37.74 -2.26 -15.27
CA ALA A 88 37.53 -2.17 -16.71
C ALA A 88 38.43 -3.16 -17.49
N ALA A 89 38.16 -3.36 -18.78
CA ALA A 89 39.17 -4.01 -19.61
C ALA A 89 40.37 -3.06 -19.78
N ILE A 90 41.59 -3.59 -19.62
CA ILE A 90 42.82 -2.81 -19.78
C ILE A 90 43.44 -3.23 -21.12
N LEU A 91 43.67 -2.26 -21.99
CA LEU A 91 44.30 -2.48 -23.29
C LEU A 91 45.82 -2.61 -23.15
N ASP A 92 46.44 -3.29 -24.11
CA ASP A 92 47.90 -3.24 -24.28
C ASP A 92 48.36 -1.79 -24.46
N ASP A 93 49.56 -1.48 -23.96
CA ASP A 93 50.15 -0.14 -23.90
C ASP A 93 49.30 0.90 -23.11
N ALA A 94 48.39 0.45 -22.25
CA ALA A 94 47.67 1.37 -21.38
C ALA A 94 48.63 2.04 -20.39
N VAL A 95 48.54 3.37 -20.34
CA VAL A 95 49.35 4.22 -19.45
C VAL A 95 49.04 3.89 -17.99
N VAL A 96 50.08 3.58 -17.22
CA VAL A 96 50.00 3.46 -15.76
C VAL A 96 50.52 4.73 -15.12
N GLN A 97 49.74 5.26 -14.17
CA GLN A 97 50.10 6.40 -13.34
C GLN A 97 50.09 5.98 -11.88
N GLU A 98 51.15 6.26 -11.13
CA GLU A 98 51.11 6.12 -9.68
C GLU A 98 50.12 7.15 -9.10
N VAL A 99 49.35 6.74 -8.10
CA VAL A 99 48.36 7.61 -7.43
C VAL A 99 48.51 7.49 -5.93
N THR A 100 48.70 8.62 -5.26
CA THR A 100 48.50 8.70 -3.81
C THR A 100 47.01 8.88 -3.54
N VAL A 101 46.38 7.90 -2.88
CA VAL A 101 45.00 8.00 -2.41
C VAL A 101 45.02 8.24 -0.89
N GLY A 102 44.58 9.42 -0.45
CA GLY A 102 44.49 9.77 0.97
C GLY A 102 45.82 10.03 1.69
N SER A 103 45.86 9.69 2.99
CA SER A 103 47.01 9.82 3.90
C SER A 103 47.02 8.65 4.90
N ALA A 104 47.92 8.67 5.88
CA ALA A 104 47.96 7.69 6.97
C ALA A 104 47.95 8.42 8.32
N ILE A 105 47.47 7.75 9.36
CA ILE A 105 47.59 8.24 10.75
C ILE A 105 49.08 8.37 11.07
N ASN A 106 49.44 9.51 11.67
CA ASN A 106 50.78 9.79 12.15
C ASN A 106 50.70 10.13 13.64
N ASP A 107 50.34 9.12 14.43
CA ASP A 107 50.21 9.19 15.87
C ASP A 107 50.86 7.97 16.49
N ALA A 108 52.07 8.17 17.01
CA ALA A 108 52.89 7.11 17.60
C ALA A 108 52.23 6.38 18.79
N THR A 109 51.12 6.90 19.32
CA THR A 109 50.35 6.28 20.40
C THR A 109 49.06 5.59 19.96
N ASP A 110 48.84 5.49 18.64
CA ASP A 110 47.57 5.10 18.03
C ASP A 110 46.45 6.10 18.37
N ILE A 111 45.34 6.06 17.62
CA ILE A 111 44.13 6.81 17.98
C ILE A 111 43.13 5.89 18.68
N THR A 112 42.39 6.45 19.64
CA THR A 112 41.26 5.81 20.32
C THR A 112 39.93 6.21 19.67
N ALA A 113 38.85 5.55 20.10
CA ALA A 113 37.49 5.89 19.68
C ALA A 113 37.00 7.27 20.18
N ALA A 114 37.69 7.86 21.16
CA ALA A 114 37.34 9.16 21.73
C ALA A 114 38.03 10.34 21.01
N ASP A 115 39.07 10.08 20.22
CA ASP A 115 39.86 11.14 19.59
C ASP A 115 39.10 11.81 18.45
N THR A 116 38.99 13.14 18.55
CA THR A 116 38.37 14.01 17.54
C THR A 116 39.39 14.87 16.78
N SER A 117 40.67 14.67 17.06
CA SER A 117 41.80 15.33 16.42
C SER A 117 42.77 14.23 16.00
N ILE A 118 42.88 14.00 14.69
CA ILE A 118 43.66 12.90 14.14
C ILE A 118 44.85 13.51 13.39
N THR A 119 46.06 13.25 13.85
CA THR A 119 47.28 13.63 13.13
C THR A 119 47.46 12.66 11.96
N VAL A 120 47.72 13.21 10.77
CA VAL A 120 47.94 12.45 9.54
C VAL A 120 49.25 12.89 8.89
N ASP A 121 49.83 12.08 8.01
CA ASP A 121 51.05 12.46 7.29
C ASP A 121 50.87 13.70 6.41
N SER A 122 49.67 13.85 5.83
CA SER A 122 49.30 15.02 5.03
C SER A 122 47.81 15.29 5.08
N SER A 123 47.42 16.51 5.47
CA SER A 123 46.02 16.93 5.43
C SER A 123 45.60 17.53 4.08
N THR A 124 46.51 17.61 3.10
CA THR A 124 46.33 18.37 1.85
C THR A 124 45.30 17.79 0.89
N THR A 125 44.93 16.51 1.05
CA THR A 125 43.89 15.83 0.27
C THR A 125 42.52 15.88 0.96
N PHE A 126 42.37 16.66 2.03
CA PHE A 126 41.14 16.73 2.80
C PHE A 126 40.74 18.19 3.02
N ALA A 127 39.44 18.46 2.93
CA ALA A 127 38.84 19.73 3.25
C ALA A 127 37.79 19.58 4.36
N ALA A 128 37.37 20.72 4.92
CA ALA A 128 36.22 20.74 5.81
C ALA A 128 34.94 20.32 5.07
N ASP A 129 34.03 19.70 5.81
CA ASP A 129 32.75 19.13 5.34
C ASP A 129 32.85 17.91 4.41
N GLU A 130 34.06 17.40 4.16
CA GLU A 130 34.29 16.11 3.51
C GLU A 130 34.24 14.95 4.52
N TYR A 131 34.28 13.72 4.00
CA TYR A 131 34.31 12.52 4.81
C TYR A 131 35.56 11.69 4.49
N ALA A 132 36.07 11.02 5.50
CA ALA A 132 37.14 10.06 5.34
C ALA A 132 36.79 8.73 6.00
N LYS A 133 37.38 7.65 5.49
CA LYS A 133 37.29 6.30 6.03
C LYS A 133 38.61 5.94 6.71
N ILE A 134 38.51 5.41 7.92
CA ILE A 134 39.63 4.90 8.71
C ILE A 134 39.26 3.47 9.13
N GLY A 135 39.92 2.47 8.55
CA GLY A 135 39.54 1.07 8.74
C GLY A 135 38.08 0.82 8.30
N THR A 136 37.18 0.51 9.25
CA THR A 136 35.74 0.34 9.00
C THR A 136 34.88 1.56 9.38
N GLU A 137 35.49 2.60 9.93
CA GLU A 137 34.79 3.80 10.40
C GLU A 137 34.75 4.88 9.31
N ILE A 138 33.65 5.64 9.25
CA ILE A 138 33.56 6.87 8.47
C ILE A 138 33.52 8.06 9.44
N VAL A 139 34.34 9.08 9.17
CA VAL A 139 34.45 10.31 9.96
C VAL A 139 34.10 11.53 9.09
N LYS A 140 33.46 12.54 9.68
CA LYS A 140 33.24 13.85 9.03
C LYS A 140 34.39 14.76 9.40
N ILE A 141 35.07 15.34 8.42
CA ILE A 141 36.14 16.31 8.63
C ILE A 141 35.49 17.68 8.86
N THR A 142 35.68 18.25 10.04
CA THR A 142 35.19 19.60 10.37
C THR A 142 36.26 20.67 10.14
N ALA A 143 37.53 20.28 10.17
CA ALA A 143 38.65 21.12 9.76
C ALA A 143 39.85 20.25 9.36
N ALA A 144 40.64 20.73 8.40
CA ALA A 144 41.91 20.13 8.01
C ALA A 144 42.99 21.23 8.01
N ALA A 145 43.96 21.14 8.93
CA ALA A 145 45.02 22.14 9.03
C ALA A 145 46.27 21.55 9.67
N ALA A 146 47.45 21.94 9.16
CA ALA A 146 48.75 21.56 9.72
C ALA A 146 48.87 20.04 9.99
N ASN A 147 48.43 19.21 9.03
CA ASN A 147 48.47 17.76 9.15
C ASN A 147 47.60 17.17 10.28
N VAL A 148 46.60 17.92 10.74
CA VAL A 148 45.60 17.48 11.71
C VAL A 148 44.21 17.58 11.09
N LEU A 149 43.45 16.50 11.20
CA LEU A 149 42.04 16.44 10.87
C LEU A 149 41.22 16.55 12.15
N THR A 150 40.46 17.63 12.30
CA THR A 150 39.40 17.70 13.32
C THR A 150 38.18 16.98 12.76
N VAL A 151 37.63 16.03 13.50
CA VAL A 151 36.58 15.14 12.99
C VAL A 151 35.40 14.97 13.94
N VAL A 152 34.24 14.68 13.35
CA VAL A 152 33.15 14.00 14.06
C VAL A 152 33.20 12.52 13.68
N ARG A 153 33.34 11.67 14.69
CA ARG A 153 33.48 10.21 14.56
C ARG A 153 32.15 9.52 14.26
N ALA A 154 32.19 8.24 13.93
CA ALA A 154 31.00 7.38 13.83
C ALA A 154 29.89 7.89 12.89
N GLN A 155 30.25 8.39 11.71
CA GLN A 155 29.27 8.88 10.74
C GLN A 155 28.61 7.72 9.99
N PHE A 156 27.40 7.97 9.47
CA PHE A 156 26.65 7.03 8.62
C PHE A 156 26.48 5.63 9.23
N GLY A 157 26.19 5.56 10.53
CA GLY A 157 25.95 4.29 11.24
C GLY A 157 27.20 3.45 11.50
N THR A 158 28.40 3.97 11.20
CA THR A 158 29.65 3.35 11.63
C THR A 158 29.88 3.53 13.13
N THR A 159 30.74 2.72 13.73
CA THR A 159 31.11 2.84 15.15
C THR A 159 32.51 3.43 15.27
N ALA A 160 32.69 4.36 16.21
CA ALA A 160 34.01 4.90 16.50
C ALA A 160 34.95 3.80 16.99
N ALA A 161 36.09 3.63 16.33
CA ALA A 161 37.05 2.56 16.62
C ALA A 161 38.46 3.10 16.86
N ALA A 162 39.25 2.37 17.65
CA ALA A 162 40.69 2.65 17.71
C ALA A 162 41.34 2.27 16.37
N ALA A 163 42.38 3.00 15.97
CA ALA A 163 43.17 2.70 14.78
C ALA A 163 44.65 2.93 15.08
N LEU A 164 45.50 2.05 14.56
CA LEU A 164 46.94 2.07 14.81
C LEU A 164 47.62 3.23 14.07
N ASP A 165 48.83 3.58 14.48
CA ASP A 165 49.77 4.34 13.66
C ASP A 165 49.90 3.73 12.26
N ASP A 166 50.15 4.56 11.25
CA ASP A 166 50.17 4.20 9.83
C ASP A 166 48.84 3.65 9.27
N ALA A 167 47.73 3.66 10.02
CA ALA A 167 46.44 3.25 9.47
C ALA A 167 45.98 4.20 8.37
N GLU A 168 45.48 3.63 7.28
CA GLU A 168 45.07 4.39 6.09
C GLU A 168 43.87 5.30 6.38
N VAL A 169 43.98 6.55 5.96
CA VAL A 169 42.91 7.56 6.00
C VAL A 169 42.57 7.94 4.56
N ILE A 170 41.37 7.56 4.13
CA ILE A 170 40.97 7.65 2.72
C ILE A 170 39.81 8.62 2.61
N GLU A 171 39.91 9.65 1.78
CA GLU A 171 38.75 10.50 1.46
C GLU A 171 37.66 9.65 0.78
N VAL A 172 36.42 9.77 1.24
CA VAL A 172 35.29 9.04 0.68
C VAL A 172 34.16 10.01 0.37
N THR A 173 33.63 9.92 -0.85
CA THR A 173 32.34 10.52 -1.16
C THR A 173 31.26 9.65 -0.55
N VAL A 174 30.60 10.15 0.51
CA VAL A 174 29.43 9.48 1.05
C VAL A 174 28.19 10.01 0.33
N THR A 175 27.52 9.14 -0.42
CA THR A 175 26.17 9.40 -0.88
C THR A 175 25.23 9.20 0.31
N GLY A 176 24.71 10.29 0.87
CA GLY A 176 23.99 10.28 2.13
C GLY A 176 22.83 9.29 2.14
N THR A 177 22.97 8.22 2.92
CA THR A 177 21.91 7.25 3.16
C THR A 177 21.14 7.64 4.41
N LEU A 178 19.81 7.66 4.36
CA LEU A 178 19.01 7.64 5.59
C LEU A 178 19.30 6.29 6.26
N THR A 179 19.96 6.27 7.41
CA THR A 179 20.25 5.05 8.17
C THR A 179 19.02 4.63 8.97
N ALA A 180 18.90 3.36 9.38
CA ALA A 180 17.75 2.85 10.15
C ALA A 180 17.47 3.62 11.47
N ALA A 181 18.46 4.30 12.05
CA ALA A 181 18.25 5.05 13.30
C ALA A 181 17.85 6.53 13.09
N ASP A 182 17.92 7.04 11.86
CA ASP A 182 17.72 8.46 11.60
C ASP A 182 16.25 8.83 11.76
N THR A 183 15.96 9.92 12.48
CA THR A 183 14.59 10.45 12.67
C THR A 183 14.36 11.75 11.90
N THR A 184 15.31 12.14 11.06
CA THR A 184 15.25 13.34 10.25
C THR A 184 15.53 12.99 8.78
N LEU A 185 14.68 13.50 7.90
CA LEU A 185 14.76 13.26 6.47
C LEU A 185 14.79 14.60 5.74
N ALA A 186 15.90 14.90 5.08
CA ALA A 186 15.99 16.05 4.19
C ALA A 186 15.32 15.72 2.85
N VAL A 187 14.49 16.62 2.35
CA VAL A 187 13.80 16.50 1.06
C VAL A 187 14.11 17.70 0.18
N ALA A 188 13.98 17.55 -1.14
CA ALA A 188 14.22 18.66 -2.07
C ALA A 188 13.21 19.81 -1.88
N ASP A 189 11.96 19.46 -1.57
CA ASP A 189 10.87 20.41 -1.31
C ASP A 189 9.98 19.88 -0.17
N GLY A 190 10.01 20.56 0.98
CA GLY A 190 9.20 20.23 2.14
C GLY A 190 7.75 20.71 2.05
N SER A 191 7.44 21.63 1.12
CA SER A 191 6.14 22.34 1.09
C SER A 191 4.94 21.45 0.75
N VAL A 192 5.19 20.27 0.17
CA VAL A 192 4.17 19.28 -0.18
C VAL A 192 3.80 18.34 0.98
N PHE A 193 4.53 18.44 2.10
CA PHE A 193 4.34 17.61 3.29
C PHE A 193 3.76 18.41 4.46
N ALA A 194 3.04 17.72 5.34
CA ALA A 194 2.51 18.26 6.58
C ALA A 194 2.73 17.25 7.72
N ALA A 195 2.70 17.75 8.95
CA ALA A 195 2.70 16.89 10.13
C ALA A 195 1.50 15.92 10.09
N ASN A 196 1.75 14.68 10.50
CA ASN A 196 0.88 13.50 10.44
C ASN A 196 0.66 12.88 9.06
N ASP A 197 1.31 13.38 8.01
CA ASP A 197 1.38 12.64 6.75
C ASP A 197 2.21 11.35 6.93
N TYR A 198 1.87 10.33 6.15
CA TYR A 198 2.69 9.14 6.02
C TYR A 198 3.35 9.16 4.65
N VAL A 199 4.62 8.77 4.61
CA VAL A 199 5.42 8.68 3.39
C VAL A 199 6.07 7.31 3.33
N GLU A 200 6.22 6.79 2.12
CA GLU A 200 6.85 5.51 1.84
C GLU A 200 8.14 5.72 1.08
N ILE A 201 9.19 5.03 1.50
CA ILE A 201 10.48 4.97 0.83
C ILE A 201 10.87 3.51 0.73
N GLY A 202 11.06 3.01 -0.49
CA GLY A 202 11.28 1.59 -0.71
C GLY A 202 10.12 0.74 -0.16
N THR A 203 10.38 -0.03 0.89
CA THR A 203 9.38 -0.87 1.61
C THR A 203 9.07 -0.38 3.02
N GLU A 204 9.57 0.79 3.41
CA GLU A 204 9.38 1.34 4.75
C GLU A 204 8.37 2.49 4.72
N VAL A 205 7.49 2.52 5.71
CA VAL A 205 6.57 3.64 5.92
C VAL A 205 7.03 4.47 7.12
N LEU A 206 7.08 5.78 6.92
CA LEU A 206 7.47 6.77 7.90
C LEU A 206 6.30 7.71 8.15
N LYS A 207 6.09 8.13 9.40
CA LYS A 207 5.12 9.15 9.79
C LYS A 207 5.82 10.47 10.06
N ILE A 208 5.43 11.53 9.37
CA ILE A 208 5.96 12.87 9.59
C ILE A 208 5.37 13.42 10.89
N SER A 209 6.22 13.75 11.86
CA SER A 209 5.81 14.40 13.11
C SER A 209 5.92 15.91 13.05
N ASP A 210 6.88 16.44 12.27
CA ASP A 210 7.08 17.87 12.08
C ASP A 210 7.72 18.17 10.71
N VAL A 211 7.47 19.37 10.18
CA VAL A 211 8.06 19.86 8.93
C VAL A 211 8.67 21.23 9.21
N THR A 212 10.00 21.31 9.18
CA THR A 212 10.74 22.56 9.31
C THR A 212 11.52 22.82 8.02
N ALA A 213 11.00 23.75 7.20
CA ALA A 213 11.49 24.00 5.85
C ALA A 213 11.54 22.70 5.00
N ASN A 214 12.73 22.27 4.60
CA ASN A 214 12.96 21.08 3.77
C ASN A 214 13.42 19.86 4.59
N VAL A 215 13.23 19.88 5.91
CA VAL A 215 13.58 18.79 6.82
C VAL A 215 12.30 18.27 7.47
N LEU A 216 12.06 16.97 7.31
CA LEU A 216 10.96 16.24 7.92
C LEU A 216 11.48 15.55 9.17
N THR A 217 10.81 15.76 10.31
CA THR A 217 11.01 14.89 11.48
C THR A 217 10.05 13.71 11.35
N VAL A 218 10.54 12.49 11.51
CA VAL A 218 9.79 11.27 11.21
C VAL A 218 9.86 10.25 12.34
N SER A 219 8.74 9.56 12.58
CA SER A 219 8.69 8.24 13.20
C SER A 219 8.77 7.18 12.10
N ARG A 220 9.40 6.05 12.38
CA ARG A 220 9.83 5.06 11.40
C ARG A 220 9.25 3.68 11.67
N GLY A 221 9.35 2.80 10.67
CA GLY A 221 8.83 1.44 10.80
C GLY A 221 7.32 1.38 11.03
N GLU A 222 6.57 2.37 10.53
CA GLU A 222 5.13 2.44 10.73
C GLU A 222 4.41 1.34 9.95
N PHE A 223 3.17 1.03 10.36
CA PHE A 223 2.35 -0.02 9.72
C PHE A 223 3.02 -1.38 9.58
N ARG A 224 3.82 -1.79 10.58
CA ARG A 224 4.55 -3.07 10.63
C ARG A 224 5.67 -3.17 9.59
N THR A 225 6.13 -2.04 9.07
CA THR A 225 7.42 -1.99 8.36
C THR A 225 8.56 -1.98 9.38
N THR A 226 9.81 -2.03 8.90
CA THR A 226 11.00 -1.98 9.76
C THR A 226 11.90 -0.89 9.26
N ASP A 227 12.49 -0.15 10.20
CA ASP A 227 13.49 0.88 9.92
C ASP A 227 14.58 0.31 9.00
N ALA A 228 14.66 0.84 7.78
CA ALA A 228 15.58 0.39 6.76
C ALA A 228 16.62 1.48 6.46
N SER A 229 17.71 1.13 5.79
CA SER A 229 18.55 2.17 5.21
C SER A 229 18.06 2.51 3.80
N HIS A 230 18.00 3.79 3.46
CA HIS A 230 17.61 4.25 2.12
C HIS A 230 18.73 5.05 1.48
N ALA A 231 18.93 4.87 0.18
CA ALA A 231 19.90 5.64 -0.60
C ALA A 231 19.49 7.12 -0.74
N VAL A 232 20.47 7.97 -1.06
CA VAL A 232 20.20 9.33 -1.53
C VAL A 232 19.29 9.28 -2.77
N ASP A 233 18.41 10.28 -2.90
CA ASP A 233 17.43 10.38 -3.99
C ASP A 233 16.42 9.22 -4.08
N ALA A 234 16.29 8.41 -3.01
CA ALA A 234 15.22 7.44 -2.92
C ALA A 234 13.86 8.12 -3.12
N THR A 235 13.02 7.51 -3.95
CA THR A 235 11.71 8.07 -4.26
C THR A 235 10.82 8.04 -3.02
N ILE A 236 10.31 9.21 -2.65
CA ILE A 236 9.38 9.38 -1.53
C ILE A 236 7.97 9.43 -2.11
N THR A 237 7.13 8.47 -1.73
CA THR A 237 5.71 8.45 -2.10
C THR A 237 4.88 8.88 -0.91
N LYS A 238 4.16 10.00 -1.02
CA LYS A 238 3.21 10.42 0.01
C LYS A 238 1.99 9.49 0.00
N GLN A 239 1.73 8.81 1.11
CA GLN A 239 0.53 8.00 1.25
C GLN A 239 -0.68 8.91 1.57
N ILE A 240 -1.73 8.79 0.76
CA ILE A 240 -2.98 9.54 0.99
C ILE A 240 -3.70 8.87 2.15
N THR A 241 -3.58 9.44 3.36
CA THR A 241 -4.42 9.02 4.48
C THR A 241 -5.81 9.61 4.27
N LYS A 242 -6.81 8.76 4.00
CA LYS A 242 -8.22 9.17 4.06
C LYS A 242 -8.55 9.50 5.51
N SER A 243 -8.62 10.78 5.83
CA SER A 243 -9.07 11.24 7.14
C SER A 243 -10.52 10.79 7.37
N GLY A 244 -10.75 9.95 8.39
CA GLY A 244 -12.07 9.74 8.99
C GLY A 244 -12.85 8.46 8.67
N SER A 245 -12.26 7.26 8.73
CA SER A 245 -13.06 6.02 8.84
C SER A 245 -12.44 5.03 9.82
N THR A 246 -13.15 4.73 10.91
CA THR A 246 -12.90 3.58 11.76
C THR A 246 -13.06 2.28 10.96
N ALA A 247 -12.06 1.40 11.11
CA ALA A 247 -11.89 0.09 10.48
C ALA A 247 -11.61 0.09 8.96
N VAL A 248 -10.32 0.11 8.61
CA VAL A 248 -9.83 -0.54 7.39
C VAL A 248 -9.16 -1.84 7.81
N SER A 249 -9.85 -2.96 7.67
CA SER A 249 -9.24 -4.28 7.70
C SER A 249 -8.43 -4.48 6.41
N VAL A 250 -7.13 -4.18 6.46
CA VAL A 250 -6.20 -4.58 5.40
C VAL A 250 -5.77 -6.03 5.67
N THR A 251 -6.38 -6.97 4.97
CA THR A 251 -5.78 -8.28 4.74
C THR A 251 -4.64 -8.06 3.73
N VAL A 252 -3.39 -8.22 4.16
CA VAL A 252 -2.23 -8.14 3.26
C VAL A 252 -2.31 -9.31 2.27
N ALA A 253 -2.69 -9.02 1.02
CA ALA A 253 -2.49 -9.94 -0.09
C ALA A 253 -1.01 -9.85 -0.51
N ALA A 254 -0.33 -11.00 -0.55
CA ALA A 254 0.97 -11.15 -1.17
C ALA A 254 0.98 -10.51 -2.58
N ALA A 255 2.14 -9.99 -2.99
CA ALA A 255 2.37 -9.31 -4.28
C ALA A 255 1.43 -9.80 -5.39
N VAL A 256 0.41 -8.98 -5.68
CA VAL A 256 -0.56 -9.28 -6.72
C VAL A 256 0.14 -9.05 -8.05
N ALA A 257 0.60 -10.15 -8.66
CA ALA A 257 0.78 -10.19 -10.11
C ALA A 257 -0.46 -9.55 -10.73
N ALA A 258 -0.28 -8.56 -11.61
CA ALA A 258 -1.37 -7.82 -12.24
C ALA A 258 -2.52 -8.80 -12.55
N THR A 259 -3.64 -8.68 -11.84
CA THR A 259 -4.76 -9.60 -12.02
C THR A 259 -5.10 -9.57 -13.49
N PRO A 260 -4.99 -10.70 -14.23
CA PRO A 260 -5.23 -10.70 -15.65
C PRO A 260 -6.63 -10.13 -15.89
N VAL A 261 -6.74 -9.14 -16.76
CA VAL A 261 -8.03 -8.58 -17.15
C VAL A 261 -8.87 -9.75 -17.67
N PRO A 262 -10.06 -10.03 -17.08
CA PRO A 262 -10.88 -11.15 -17.53
C PRO A 262 -11.25 -10.95 -19.00
N THR A 263 -11.03 -11.99 -19.80
CA THR A 263 -11.34 -12.01 -21.22
C THR A 263 -12.65 -12.72 -21.47
N ASP A 264 -13.47 -12.16 -22.35
CA ASP A 264 -14.71 -12.79 -22.81
C ASP A 264 -14.42 -13.86 -23.87
N PRO A 265 -15.25 -14.91 -23.98
CA PRO A 265 -15.20 -15.81 -25.13
C PRO A 265 -15.46 -15.03 -26.43
N SER A 266 -14.73 -15.40 -27.49
CA SER A 266 -14.87 -14.82 -28.82
C SER A 266 -15.15 -15.92 -29.85
N PRO A 267 -16.31 -15.91 -30.53
CA PRO A 267 -17.42 -14.96 -30.39
C PRO A 267 -18.19 -15.11 -29.06
N VAL A 268 -18.95 -14.09 -28.67
CA VAL A 268 -19.89 -14.17 -27.54
C VAL A 268 -20.92 -15.26 -27.84
N PRO A 269 -21.08 -16.28 -26.97
CA PRO A 269 -22.01 -17.37 -27.22
C PRO A 269 -23.47 -16.92 -27.05
N SER A 270 -24.34 -17.49 -27.87
CA SER A 270 -25.78 -17.45 -27.64
C SER A 270 -26.15 -18.70 -26.86
N ILE A 271 -26.51 -18.53 -25.59
CA ILE A 271 -26.88 -19.63 -24.70
C ILE A 271 -28.38 -19.53 -24.48
N VAL A 272 -29.15 -20.46 -25.07
CA VAL A 272 -30.60 -20.57 -24.88
C VAL A 272 -30.91 -22.03 -24.53
N PRO A 273 -31.12 -22.35 -23.24
CA PRO A 273 -31.43 -23.71 -22.80
C PRO A 273 -32.72 -24.25 -23.43
N ASP A 274 -32.81 -25.58 -23.56
CA ASP A 274 -33.98 -26.26 -24.11
C ASP A 274 -35.25 -25.90 -23.32
N GLY A 275 -36.27 -25.43 -24.03
CA GLY A 275 -37.56 -25.04 -23.43
C GLY A 275 -37.62 -23.61 -22.89
N LEU A 276 -36.53 -22.84 -23.01
CA LEU A 276 -36.49 -21.40 -22.72
C LEU A 276 -36.33 -20.59 -24.01
N THR A 277 -36.65 -19.30 -23.93
CA THR A 277 -36.37 -18.32 -24.98
C THR A 277 -35.20 -17.42 -24.57
N ALA A 278 -34.67 -16.65 -25.52
CA ALA A 278 -33.58 -15.70 -25.24
C ALA A 278 -33.98 -14.60 -24.24
N ASP A 279 -35.28 -14.36 -24.04
CA ASP A 279 -35.78 -13.38 -23.07
C ASP A 279 -35.86 -13.98 -21.65
N ASP A 280 -35.79 -15.31 -21.51
CA ASP A 280 -35.88 -16.02 -20.23
C ASP A 280 -34.51 -16.26 -19.58
N VAL A 281 -33.42 -15.81 -20.21
CA VAL A 281 -32.06 -15.99 -19.70
C VAL A 281 -31.21 -14.74 -19.95
N ALA A 282 -30.23 -14.49 -19.09
CA ALA A 282 -29.15 -13.56 -19.38
C ALA A 282 -27.80 -14.28 -19.48
N VAL A 283 -27.03 -13.95 -20.52
CA VAL A 283 -25.63 -14.37 -20.64
C VAL A 283 -24.76 -13.50 -19.74
N ILE A 284 -23.97 -14.14 -18.89
CA ILE A 284 -23.02 -13.52 -17.97
C ILE A 284 -21.61 -13.65 -18.54
N LEU A 285 -20.95 -12.50 -18.72
CA LEU A 285 -19.60 -12.43 -19.31
C LEU A 285 -18.53 -12.15 -18.24
N PRO A 286 -17.31 -12.72 -18.36
CA PRO A 286 -16.20 -12.44 -17.45
C PRO A 286 -15.84 -10.95 -17.33
N SER A 287 -15.83 -10.21 -18.44
CA SER A 287 -15.35 -8.82 -18.48
C SER A 287 -16.38 -7.82 -17.95
N SER A 288 -17.67 -8.05 -18.24
CA SER A 288 -18.75 -7.10 -17.93
C SER A 288 -19.72 -7.57 -16.85
N GLY A 289 -19.73 -8.87 -16.53
CA GLY A 289 -20.80 -9.46 -15.73
C GLY A 289 -22.10 -9.54 -16.53
N GLY A 290 -23.23 -9.39 -15.84
CA GLY A 290 -24.55 -9.30 -16.46
C GLY A 290 -25.66 -9.16 -15.41
N SER A 291 -26.87 -8.84 -15.86
CA SER A 291 -28.06 -8.79 -15.01
C SER A 291 -29.24 -9.47 -15.68
N PHE A 292 -30.11 -10.06 -14.87
CA PHE A 292 -31.36 -10.65 -15.31
C PHE A 292 -32.47 -10.25 -14.35
N THR A 293 -33.64 -9.95 -14.91
CA THR A 293 -34.87 -9.68 -14.18
C THR A 293 -35.94 -10.59 -14.74
N GLU A 294 -36.61 -11.35 -13.88
CA GLU A 294 -37.65 -12.31 -14.28
C GLU A 294 -38.80 -11.63 -15.04
N VAL A 295 -39.41 -12.36 -15.97
CA VAL A 295 -40.60 -11.92 -16.72
C VAL A 295 -41.78 -11.75 -15.75
N GLY A 296 -42.02 -10.50 -15.36
CA GLY A 296 -42.89 -10.12 -14.24
C GLY A 296 -42.32 -8.95 -13.45
N GLY A 297 -41.00 -8.73 -13.53
CA GLY A 297 -40.30 -7.53 -13.09
C GLY A 297 -39.98 -7.48 -11.59
N THR A 298 -40.17 -8.57 -10.87
CA THR A 298 -40.23 -8.55 -9.41
C THR A 298 -38.94 -9.08 -8.75
N ALA A 299 -38.35 -10.16 -9.27
CA ALA A 299 -37.04 -10.67 -8.82
C ALA A 299 -35.92 -10.36 -9.82
N SER A 300 -34.73 -10.07 -9.32
CA SER A 300 -33.55 -9.81 -10.17
C SER A 300 -32.26 -10.37 -9.58
N ILE A 301 -31.31 -10.62 -10.47
CA ILE A 301 -29.92 -10.95 -10.14
C ILE A 301 -28.99 -10.02 -10.91
N THR A 302 -28.00 -9.47 -10.21
CA THR A 302 -26.93 -8.67 -10.80
C THR A 302 -25.59 -9.32 -10.47
N VAL A 303 -24.87 -9.72 -11.51
CA VAL A 303 -23.60 -10.42 -11.42
C VAL A 303 -22.49 -9.45 -11.84
N PRO A 304 -21.52 -9.12 -10.96
CA PRO A 304 -20.48 -8.16 -11.29
C PRO A 304 -19.45 -8.74 -12.27
N SER A 305 -18.64 -7.86 -12.86
CA SER A 305 -17.48 -8.29 -13.65
C SER A 305 -16.50 -9.11 -12.80
N SER A 306 -15.79 -10.03 -13.47
CA SER A 306 -14.89 -11.02 -12.86
C SER A 306 -15.57 -12.01 -11.91
N ALA A 307 -16.90 -12.09 -11.87
CA ALA A 307 -17.59 -13.08 -11.05
C ALA A 307 -17.52 -14.50 -11.65
N VAL A 308 -17.40 -14.61 -12.97
CA VAL A 308 -17.23 -15.89 -13.69
C VAL A 308 -15.79 -16.05 -14.21
N THR A 309 -15.36 -17.30 -14.39
CA THR A 309 -13.99 -17.64 -14.83
C THR A 309 -13.67 -17.07 -16.21
N SER A 310 -12.46 -16.51 -16.38
CA SER A 310 -12.00 -15.93 -17.65
C SER A 310 -12.13 -16.92 -18.81
N GLY A 311 -12.61 -16.45 -19.96
CA GLY A 311 -12.84 -17.27 -21.15
C GLY A 311 -14.07 -18.17 -21.11
N THR A 312 -14.85 -18.18 -20.03
CA THR A 312 -16.08 -18.98 -19.89
C THR A 312 -17.29 -18.06 -19.75
N ALA A 313 -18.33 -18.25 -20.56
CA ALA A 313 -19.63 -17.61 -20.35
C ALA A 313 -20.59 -18.62 -19.71
N ALA A 314 -21.56 -18.11 -18.96
CA ALA A 314 -22.66 -18.88 -18.39
C ALA A 314 -23.96 -18.12 -18.61
N ALA A 315 -25.10 -18.81 -18.55
CA ALA A 315 -26.41 -18.15 -18.54
C ALA A 315 -27.13 -18.33 -17.21
N VAL A 316 -27.95 -17.36 -16.84
CA VAL A 316 -28.75 -17.39 -15.62
C VAL A 316 -30.23 -17.14 -15.91
N ASN A 317 -31.09 -17.87 -15.20
CA ASN A 317 -32.53 -17.69 -15.14
C ASN A 317 -32.99 -17.59 -13.67
N ILE A 318 -34.10 -16.91 -13.43
CA ILE A 318 -34.82 -16.88 -12.16
C ILE A 318 -36.13 -17.63 -12.35
N VAL A 319 -36.38 -18.64 -11.52
CA VAL A 319 -37.59 -19.45 -11.56
C VAL A 319 -38.36 -19.25 -10.26
N SER A 320 -39.58 -18.74 -10.32
CA SER A 320 -40.50 -18.72 -9.18
C SER A 320 -40.85 -20.14 -8.69
N VAL A 321 -40.84 -20.36 -7.38
CA VAL A 321 -41.10 -21.67 -6.74
C VAL A 321 -42.26 -21.57 -5.74
N SER A 322 -43.08 -22.62 -5.63
CA SER A 322 -44.14 -22.69 -4.61
C SER A 322 -43.57 -23.04 -3.24
N SER A 323 -44.18 -22.51 -2.16
CA SER A 323 -43.84 -22.86 -0.78
C SER A 323 -44.07 -24.33 -0.44
N SER A 324 -44.90 -25.04 -1.23
CA SER A 324 -45.11 -26.49 -1.11
C SER A 324 -43.94 -27.33 -1.58
N ASP A 325 -43.06 -26.75 -2.42
CA ASP A 325 -42.03 -27.49 -3.15
C ASP A 325 -40.65 -27.33 -2.49
N VAL A 326 -40.61 -26.64 -1.35
CA VAL A 326 -39.37 -26.32 -0.62
C VAL A 326 -39.50 -26.75 0.85
N PRO A 327 -38.38 -27.07 1.52
CA PRO A 327 -38.41 -27.42 2.93
C PRO A 327 -39.05 -26.31 3.78
N ALA A 328 -39.91 -26.68 4.72
CA ALA A 328 -40.55 -25.75 5.63
C ALA A 328 -39.50 -24.91 6.40
N PRO A 329 -39.81 -23.66 6.78
CA PRO A 329 -38.90 -22.86 7.57
C PRO A 329 -38.70 -23.50 8.96
N PRO A 330 -37.61 -23.17 9.67
CA PRO A 330 -37.36 -23.67 11.02
C PRO A 330 -38.57 -23.41 11.93
N ALA A 331 -39.01 -24.45 12.66
CA ALA A 331 -40.10 -24.30 13.61
C ALA A 331 -39.69 -23.30 14.71
N PRO A 332 -40.64 -22.52 15.27
CA PRO A 332 -40.35 -21.62 16.37
C PRO A 332 -39.69 -22.38 17.53
N ALA A 333 -38.46 -22.00 17.87
CA ALA A 333 -37.77 -22.59 19.02
C ALA A 333 -38.38 -22.07 20.32
N ALA A 334 -38.61 -22.98 21.28
CA ALA A 334 -38.87 -22.58 22.66
C ALA A 334 -37.59 -21.97 23.25
N GLU A 335 -37.58 -20.64 23.37
CA GLU A 335 -36.57 -19.73 23.94
C GLU A 335 -35.11 -19.86 23.46
N GLY A 336 -34.56 -18.74 22.97
CA GLY A 336 -33.11 -18.50 22.96
C GLY A 336 -32.34 -18.86 21.68
N VAL A 337 -33.00 -19.10 20.54
CA VAL A 337 -32.33 -19.33 19.25
C VAL A 337 -32.77 -18.29 18.22
N SER A 338 -31.80 -17.57 17.64
CA SER A 338 -32.03 -16.68 16.49
C SER A 338 -32.33 -17.49 15.23
N GLY A 339 -33.41 -17.17 14.51
CA GLY A 339 -33.66 -17.70 13.16
C GLY A 339 -35.05 -18.29 12.87
N THR A 340 -36.09 -17.88 13.59
CA THR A 340 -37.48 -18.27 13.26
C THR A 340 -38.08 -17.27 12.26
N PHE A 341 -38.57 -17.75 11.12
CA PHE A 341 -39.23 -16.93 10.11
C PHE A 341 -40.42 -17.65 9.45
N ASN A 342 -41.34 -16.89 8.88
CA ASN A 342 -42.36 -17.38 7.96
C ASN A 342 -41.97 -17.01 6.53
N PHE A 343 -42.31 -17.86 5.55
CA PHE A 343 -42.19 -17.46 4.15
C PHE A 343 -43.08 -16.25 3.88
N GLY A 344 -42.50 -15.24 3.24
CA GLY A 344 -43.25 -14.16 2.60
C GLY A 344 -43.78 -14.60 1.24
N SER A 345 -44.19 -13.63 0.44
CA SER A 345 -44.84 -13.83 -0.85
C SER A 345 -43.95 -14.44 -1.95
N SER A 346 -42.64 -14.46 -1.75
CA SER A 346 -41.68 -14.70 -2.83
C SER A 346 -40.66 -15.78 -2.49
N ILE A 347 -40.62 -16.81 -3.33
CA ILE A 347 -39.64 -17.89 -3.29
C ILE A 347 -39.16 -18.12 -4.72
N ILE A 348 -37.84 -18.09 -4.91
CA ILE A 348 -37.21 -18.18 -6.24
C ILE A 348 -36.06 -19.19 -6.22
N LYS A 349 -35.79 -19.81 -7.36
CA LYS A 349 -34.59 -20.60 -7.63
C LYS A 349 -33.76 -19.86 -8.68
N ILE A 350 -32.49 -19.61 -8.38
CA ILE A 350 -31.54 -19.13 -9.38
C ILE A 350 -30.99 -20.34 -10.12
N GLN A 351 -31.27 -20.42 -11.43
CA GLN A 351 -30.80 -21.52 -12.26
C GLN A 351 -29.68 -21.07 -13.18
N TRP A 352 -28.55 -21.77 -13.09
CA TRP A 352 -27.39 -21.54 -13.95
C TRP A 352 -27.31 -22.58 -15.06
N TYR A 353 -26.75 -22.17 -16.19
CA TYR A 353 -26.49 -23.00 -17.37
C TYR A 353 -25.06 -22.81 -17.87
N ASP A 354 -24.45 -23.88 -18.36
CA ASP A 354 -23.15 -23.82 -19.02
C ASP A 354 -23.21 -23.20 -20.42
N ASP A 355 -22.07 -23.16 -21.11
CA ASP A 355 -21.93 -22.60 -22.46
C ASP A 355 -22.68 -23.39 -23.54
N THR A 356 -23.15 -24.60 -23.22
CA THR A 356 -24.00 -25.43 -24.08
C THR A 356 -25.49 -25.31 -23.76
N GLY A 357 -25.85 -24.58 -22.69
CA GLY A 357 -27.23 -24.47 -22.21
C GLY A 357 -27.68 -25.60 -21.29
N SER A 358 -26.75 -26.44 -20.80
CA SER A 358 -27.07 -27.52 -19.86
C SER A 358 -27.20 -26.99 -18.43
N GLU A 359 -28.17 -27.51 -17.67
CA GLU A 359 -28.43 -27.10 -16.28
C GLU A 359 -27.24 -27.43 -15.37
N LEU A 360 -26.76 -26.44 -14.63
CA LEU A 360 -25.73 -26.62 -13.61
C LEU A 360 -26.38 -26.82 -12.24
N ALA A 361 -26.15 -27.99 -11.65
CA ALA A 361 -26.62 -28.32 -10.30
C ALA A 361 -25.95 -27.46 -9.21
N THR A 362 -24.72 -27.02 -9.46
CA THR A 362 -23.96 -26.11 -8.61
C THR A 362 -23.22 -25.12 -9.48
N PHE A 363 -23.21 -23.86 -9.08
CA PHE A 363 -22.41 -22.81 -9.71
C PHE A 363 -21.93 -21.86 -8.63
N ASP A 364 -20.61 -21.69 -8.53
CA ASP A 364 -20.00 -20.76 -7.59
C ASP A 364 -19.40 -19.59 -8.36
N LEU A 365 -19.61 -18.39 -7.83
CA LEU A 365 -18.98 -17.19 -8.37
C LEU A 365 -17.68 -16.87 -7.62
N ASN A 366 -16.76 -16.20 -8.31
CA ASN A 366 -15.55 -15.63 -7.72
C ASN A 366 -15.83 -14.30 -6.98
N ARG A 367 -16.99 -13.70 -7.22
CA ARG A 367 -17.47 -12.46 -6.59
C ARG A 367 -18.97 -12.55 -6.32
N PRO A 368 -19.48 -12.01 -5.20
CA PRO A 368 -20.89 -12.14 -4.87
C PRO A 368 -21.78 -11.49 -5.93
N ALA A 369 -22.88 -12.15 -6.29
CA ALA A 369 -23.97 -11.53 -7.03
C ALA A 369 -24.99 -10.95 -6.05
N GLU A 370 -25.60 -9.84 -6.44
CA GLU A 370 -26.75 -9.27 -5.73
C GLU A 370 -28.02 -9.94 -6.24
N ILE A 371 -28.83 -10.46 -5.33
CA ILE A 371 -30.16 -10.99 -5.60
C ILE A 371 -31.16 -10.09 -4.90
N CYS A 372 -32.16 -9.61 -5.64
CA CYS A 372 -33.27 -8.85 -5.10
C CYS A 372 -34.56 -9.65 -5.22
N VAL A 373 -35.23 -9.87 -4.10
CA VAL A 373 -36.50 -10.59 -4.00
C VAL A 373 -37.61 -9.57 -3.72
N PRO A 374 -38.74 -9.63 -4.45
CA PRO A 374 -39.85 -8.70 -4.26
C PRO A 374 -40.61 -8.97 -2.97
N PHE A 375 -41.27 -7.94 -2.45
CA PHE A 375 -42.24 -8.06 -1.38
C PHE A 375 -43.50 -7.24 -1.69
N ASN A 376 -44.61 -7.58 -1.04
CA ASN A 376 -45.86 -6.84 -1.14
C ASN A 376 -46.28 -6.25 0.23
N THR A 377 -47.44 -5.59 0.27
CA THR A 377 -47.92 -4.96 1.51
C THR A 377 -48.28 -5.96 2.61
N ASP A 378 -48.72 -7.17 2.25
CA ASP A 378 -49.03 -8.22 3.22
C ASP A 378 -47.75 -8.74 3.89
N ASP A 379 -46.63 -8.80 3.16
CA ASP A 379 -45.32 -9.15 3.72
C ASP A 379 -44.86 -8.13 4.78
N ILE A 380 -45.01 -6.83 4.50
CA ILE A 380 -44.69 -5.77 5.47
C ILE A 380 -45.56 -5.92 6.73
N ALA A 381 -46.84 -6.23 6.55
CA ALA A 381 -47.77 -6.40 7.67
C ALA A 381 -47.50 -7.69 8.47
N GLY A 382 -46.99 -8.73 7.81
CA GLY A 382 -46.68 -10.03 8.41
C GLY A 382 -45.33 -10.11 9.12
N ALA A 383 -44.38 -9.23 8.80
CA ALA A 383 -43.06 -9.18 9.41
C ALA A 383 -43.06 -8.42 10.76
N ALA A 384 -42.45 -9.02 11.79
CA ALA A 384 -42.27 -8.34 13.06
C ALA A 384 -41.30 -7.16 12.92
N GLY A 385 -41.76 -5.96 13.28
CA GLY A 385 -40.99 -4.72 13.04
C GLY A 385 -41.23 -4.10 11.66
N GLY A 386 -42.17 -4.63 10.87
CA GLY A 386 -42.49 -4.11 9.55
C GLY A 386 -41.36 -4.38 8.55
N PRO A 387 -40.91 -3.40 7.75
CA PRO A 387 -39.86 -3.62 6.75
C PRO A 387 -38.56 -4.16 7.34
N ASP A 388 -38.18 -3.74 8.55
CA ASP A 388 -36.95 -4.19 9.22
C ASP A 388 -36.98 -5.68 9.62
N GLY A 389 -38.16 -6.29 9.60
CA GLY A 389 -38.36 -7.73 9.86
C GLY A 389 -38.27 -8.61 8.62
N MET A 390 -37.93 -8.05 7.45
CA MET A 390 -37.82 -8.81 6.20
C MET A 390 -36.36 -9.06 5.83
N SER A 391 -36.03 -10.30 5.47
CA SER A 391 -34.70 -10.68 5.00
C SER A 391 -34.76 -11.73 3.89
N VAL A 392 -33.70 -11.82 3.08
CA VAL A 392 -33.54 -12.90 2.10
C VAL A 392 -32.92 -14.09 2.80
N TRP A 393 -33.57 -15.25 2.65
CA TRP A 393 -33.10 -16.53 3.17
C TRP A 393 -32.69 -17.45 2.04
N ARG A 394 -31.65 -18.25 2.26
CA ARG A 394 -31.12 -19.21 1.29
C ARG A 394 -31.11 -20.61 1.89
N TYR A 395 -31.61 -21.59 1.15
CA TYR A 395 -31.53 -22.99 1.56
C TYR A 395 -30.18 -23.63 1.16
N ASN A 396 -29.37 -24.07 2.13
CA ASN A 396 -28.04 -24.64 1.84
C ASN A 396 -28.05 -26.15 1.50
N GLY A 397 -29.23 -26.77 1.38
CA GLY A 397 -29.40 -28.21 1.20
C GLY A 397 -29.77 -28.97 2.47
N THR A 398 -29.56 -28.36 3.65
CA THR A 398 -29.95 -28.92 4.95
C THR A 398 -30.85 -27.98 5.76
N GLU A 399 -30.56 -26.68 5.74
CA GLU A 399 -31.24 -25.66 6.54
C GLU A 399 -31.38 -24.34 5.77
N TRP A 400 -32.25 -23.47 6.28
CA TRP A 400 -32.39 -22.11 5.81
C TRP A 400 -31.41 -21.19 6.54
N ILE A 401 -30.68 -20.39 5.77
CA ILE A 401 -29.69 -19.43 6.28
C ILE A 401 -30.16 -18.01 5.94
N GLU A 402 -30.23 -17.15 6.93
CA GLU A 402 -30.48 -15.72 6.74
C GLU A 402 -29.28 -15.05 6.08
N LEU A 403 -29.51 -14.28 5.01
CA LEU A 403 -28.48 -13.47 4.38
C LEU A 403 -28.51 -12.04 4.92
N ASN A 404 -27.34 -11.39 4.96
CA ASN A 404 -27.27 -9.96 5.25
C ASN A 404 -28.01 -9.18 4.15
N SER A 405 -29.19 -8.68 4.51
CA SER A 405 -30.20 -8.20 3.57
C SER A 405 -30.42 -6.69 3.73
N THR A 406 -30.72 -6.02 2.62
CA THR A 406 -31.09 -4.60 2.59
C THR A 406 -32.47 -4.44 1.98
N VAL A 407 -33.38 -3.79 2.70
CA VAL A 407 -34.74 -3.55 2.24
C VAL A 407 -34.79 -2.22 1.47
N ASN A 408 -35.23 -2.27 0.21
CA ASN A 408 -35.49 -1.10 -0.61
C ASN A 408 -36.99 -0.87 -0.76
N ILE A 409 -37.54 -0.04 0.13
CA ILE A 409 -38.98 0.26 0.17
C ILE A 409 -39.47 0.89 -1.14
N SER A 410 -38.65 1.75 -1.75
CA SER A 410 -39.02 2.44 -3.00
C SER A 410 -39.11 1.51 -4.20
N ALA A 411 -38.29 0.45 -4.21
CA ALA A 411 -38.28 -0.56 -5.26
C ALA A 411 -39.16 -1.78 -4.94
N GLY A 412 -39.68 -1.89 -3.71
CA GLY A 412 -40.49 -3.04 -3.27
C GLY A 412 -39.69 -4.35 -3.22
N THR A 413 -38.38 -4.27 -2.90
CA THR A 413 -37.49 -5.44 -2.90
C THR A 413 -36.64 -5.53 -1.65
N VAL A 414 -36.22 -6.75 -1.30
CA VAL A 414 -35.17 -7.05 -0.33
C VAL A 414 -34.01 -7.67 -1.07
N CYS A 415 -32.83 -7.07 -0.97
CA CYS A 415 -31.64 -7.49 -1.70
C CYS A 415 -30.58 -8.07 -0.78
N ALA A 416 -29.86 -9.09 -1.23
CA ALA A 416 -28.74 -9.70 -0.53
C ALA A 416 -27.64 -10.13 -1.49
N ASN A 417 -26.40 -10.20 -0.99
CA ASN A 417 -25.24 -10.63 -1.77
C ASN A 417 -24.89 -12.09 -1.45
N THR A 418 -24.66 -12.92 -2.48
CA THR A 418 -24.34 -14.34 -2.29
C THR A 418 -23.35 -14.86 -3.34
N LEU A 419 -22.58 -15.87 -2.95
CA LEU A 419 -21.65 -16.62 -3.83
C LEU A 419 -22.20 -17.99 -4.25
N SER A 420 -23.17 -18.53 -3.49
CA SER A 420 -23.76 -19.85 -3.75
C SER A 420 -25.25 -19.71 -4.00
N PHE A 421 -25.73 -20.48 -4.97
CA PHE A 421 -27.07 -20.37 -5.52
C PHE A 421 -27.87 -21.64 -5.27
N SER A 422 -29.12 -21.44 -4.89
CA SER A 422 -30.07 -22.49 -4.52
C SER A 422 -31.49 -21.91 -4.63
N VAL A 423 -32.41 -22.42 -3.82
CA VAL A 423 -33.66 -21.74 -3.51
C VAL A 423 -33.40 -20.58 -2.53
N PHE A 424 -34.01 -19.45 -2.81
CA PHE A 424 -34.09 -18.26 -1.98
C PHE A 424 -35.54 -17.96 -1.64
N ALA A 425 -35.79 -17.42 -0.45
CA ALA A 425 -37.11 -17.00 -0.02
C ALA A 425 -37.05 -15.64 0.66
N LEU A 426 -38.10 -14.85 0.52
CA LEU A 426 -38.38 -13.77 1.43
C LEU A 426 -38.78 -14.39 2.78
N GLY A 427 -38.03 -14.07 3.83
CA GLY A 427 -38.37 -14.46 5.18
C GLY A 427 -38.90 -13.29 5.98
N LEU A 428 -39.97 -13.54 6.73
CA LEU A 428 -40.61 -12.59 7.63
C LEU A 428 -40.32 -13.01 9.06
N SER A 429 -39.67 -12.13 9.82
CA SER A 429 -39.43 -12.35 11.25
C SER A 429 -40.75 -12.59 11.98
N VAL A 430 -40.75 -13.57 12.88
CA VAL A 430 -41.91 -13.87 13.73
C VAL A 430 -41.71 -13.16 15.06
N ALA A 431 -42.74 -12.43 15.51
CA ALA A 431 -42.70 -11.79 16.83
C ALA A 431 -42.68 -12.86 17.93
N ASP A 432 -41.88 -12.65 18.98
CA ASP A 432 -41.93 -13.49 20.16
C ASP A 432 -43.34 -13.49 20.74
N ALA A 433 -43.82 -14.67 21.15
CA ALA A 433 -45.18 -14.86 21.64
C ALA A 433 -45.48 -14.14 22.98
N GLU A 434 -44.49 -13.47 23.58
CA GLU A 434 -44.60 -12.76 24.85
C GLU A 434 -44.28 -11.28 24.67
N ASP A 435 -45.28 -10.50 24.25
CA ASP A 435 -45.72 -9.23 24.86
C ASP A 435 -46.53 -8.44 23.81
N VAL A 436 -47.80 -8.82 23.65
CA VAL A 436 -48.75 -8.04 22.85
C VAL A 436 -49.13 -6.79 23.62
N VAL A 437 -48.22 -5.80 23.68
CA VAL A 437 -48.62 -4.41 23.82
C VAL A 437 -48.90 -3.89 22.41
N VAL A 438 -50.17 -3.98 22.00
CA VAL A 438 -50.66 -3.23 20.83
C VAL A 438 -50.56 -1.74 21.15
N LEU A 439 -49.43 -1.13 20.85
CA LEU A 439 -49.40 0.31 20.60
C LEU A 439 -49.98 0.54 19.20
N PRO A 440 -51.02 1.37 19.05
CA PRO A 440 -51.54 1.67 17.72
C PRO A 440 -50.41 2.33 16.90
N SER A 441 -50.08 1.73 15.75
CA SER A 441 -49.16 2.30 14.78
C SER A 441 -49.58 3.72 14.46
N THR A 442 -48.73 4.70 14.72
CA THR A 442 -48.96 6.10 14.36
C THR A 442 -48.91 6.22 12.84
N GLY A 443 -50.07 6.12 12.20
CA GLY A 443 -50.21 6.27 10.75
C GLY A 443 -51.57 5.86 10.17
N GLY A 444 -52.37 5.07 10.91
CA GLY A 444 -53.62 4.50 10.39
C GLY A 444 -54.89 5.35 10.52
N TYR A 445 -54.84 6.57 11.06
CA TYR A 445 -56.04 7.42 11.19
C TYR A 445 -56.07 8.52 10.12
N ALA A 446 -56.41 8.15 8.89
CA ALA A 446 -57.13 9.07 8.02
C ALA A 446 -58.59 9.10 8.54
N PRO A 447 -59.08 10.20 9.16
CA PRO A 447 -60.44 10.23 9.66
C PRO A 447 -61.40 10.08 8.48
N SER A 448 -62.29 9.09 8.55
CA SER A 448 -63.40 8.99 7.58
C SER A 448 -64.21 10.28 7.61
N THR A 449 -64.83 10.64 6.48
CA THR A 449 -65.66 11.86 6.33
C THR A 449 -66.70 12.01 7.45
N TRP A 450 -67.19 10.92 8.02
CA TRP A 450 -68.09 10.94 9.17
C TRP A 450 -67.43 11.48 10.46
N THR A 451 -66.18 11.14 10.72
CA THR A 451 -65.46 11.60 11.92
C THR A 451 -65.22 13.11 11.89
N MET A 452 -65.01 13.67 10.69
CA MET A 452 -64.92 15.13 10.50
C MET A 452 -66.27 15.85 10.68
N VAL A 453 -67.38 15.27 10.21
CA VAL A 453 -68.73 15.86 10.41
C VAL A 453 -69.11 15.87 11.89
N LEU A 454 -68.76 14.82 12.65
CA LEU A 454 -68.99 14.75 14.10
C LEU A 454 -68.17 15.80 14.88
N ALA A 455 -66.91 16.02 14.50
CA ALA A 455 -66.09 17.07 15.10
C ALA A 455 -66.61 18.49 14.76
N MET A 456 -67.14 18.68 13.55
CA MET A 456 -67.74 19.95 13.13
C MET A 456 -69.05 20.25 13.89
N LEU A 457 -69.87 19.23 14.16
CA LEU A 457 -71.10 19.37 14.95
C LEU A 457 -70.82 19.67 16.43
N ALA A 458 -69.74 19.11 17.00
CA ALA A 458 -69.29 19.43 18.36
C ALA A 458 -68.84 20.90 18.49
N GLY A 459 -68.20 21.47 17.45
CA GLY A 459 -67.82 22.88 17.40
C GLY A 459 -69.01 23.84 17.38
N ILE A 460 -70.10 23.49 16.67
CA ILE A 460 -71.32 24.32 16.60
C ILE A 460 -72.06 24.33 17.95
N ALA A 461 -72.07 23.20 18.68
CA ALA A 461 -72.68 23.12 20.01
C ALA A 461 -71.97 24.01 21.06
N LEU A 462 -70.65 24.17 20.96
CA LEU A 462 -69.87 25.03 21.85
C LEU A 462 -70.15 26.53 21.60
N VAL A 463 -70.34 26.91 20.33
CA VAL A 463 -70.66 28.30 19.96
C VAL A 463 -72.10 28.68 20.35
N ALA A 464 -73.06 27.75 20.22
CA ALA A 464 -74.45 27.97 20.61
C ALA A 464 -74.62 28.12 22.15
N THR A 465 -73.88 27.32 22.94
CA THR A 465 -73.91 27.42 24.41
C THR A 465 -73.23 28.69 24.93
N GLY A 466 -72.14 29.15 24.29
CA GLY A 466 -71.49 30.43 24.59
C GLY A 466 -72.33 31.67 24.26
N ALA A 467 -73.13 31.63 23.18
CA ALA A 467 -74.01 32.73 22.82
C ALA A 467 -75.21 32.89 23.77
N PHE A 468 -75.71 31.79 24.35
CA PHE A 468 -76.85 31.81 25.27
C PHE A 468 -76.48 32.36 26.65
N THR A 469 -75.29 32.05 27.16
CA THR A 469 -74.76 32.61 28.42
C THR A 469 -74.44 34.10 28.30
N ALA A 470 -73.91 34.56 27.16
CA ALA A 470 -73.67 35.98 26.91
C ALA A 470 -74.95 36.83 26.81
N ARG A 471 -76.04 36.29 26.22
CA ARG A 471 -77.34 37.01 26.15
C ARG A 471 -78.03 37.14 27.51
N ARG A 472 -77.86 36.18 28.43
CA ARG A 472 -78.43 36.25 29.78
C ARG A 472 -77.72 37.29 30.66
N ALA A 473 -76.41 37.46 30.51
CA ALA A 473 -75.64 38.47 31.23
C ALA A 473 -76.00 39.92 30.82
N ARG A 474 -76.44 40.14 29.57
CA ARG A 474 -76.80 41.48 29.08
C ARG A 474 -78.17 41.98 29.57
N ARG A 475 -79.16 41.10 29.79
CA ARG A 475 -80.49 41.50 30.32
C ARG A 475 -80.48 41.90 31.80
N VAL A 476 -79.45 41.52 32.57
CA VAL A 476 -79.36 41.86 34.00
C VAL A 476 -78.81 43.28 34.22
N ARG A 477 -78.19 43.91 33.20
CA ARG A 477 -77.64 45.27 33.29
C ARG A 477 -78.59 46.40 32.87
N GLU A 478 -79.80 46.10 32.39
CA GLU A 478 -80.77 47.13 31.95
C GLU A 478 -81.91 47.38 32.95
N THR A 479 -81.91 46.74 34.12
CA THR A 479 -82.95 46.95 35.17
C THR A 479 -82.37 47.12 36.59
N SER A 480 -81.16 47.68 36.73
CA SER A 480 -80.66 48.17 38.02
C SER A 480 -80.21 49.61 37.92
#